data_AF-A0A5E7ZVX0-F1
#
_entry.id   AF-A0A5E7ZVX0-F1
#
_cell.length_a   1.000
_cell.length_b   1.000
_cell.length_c   1.000
_cell.angle_alpha   90.00
_cell.angle_beta   90.00
_cell.angle_gamma   90.00
#
_symmetry.space_group_name_H-M   'P 1'
#
loop_
_entity.id
_entity.type
_entity.pdbx_description
1 polymer ?
#
loop_
_entity_poly.entity_id
_entity_poly.type
_entity_poly.pdbx_seq_one_letter_code
_entity_poly.pdbx_strand_id
1 'polypeptide(L)'
;MKTISFSLLLLLVAFVAHTQGTSIQVNPDGTHTIIHHNGNTAVQVNPDGSHSVIHYSGNTGVQVNPDGSHTTIHRTGNSSVVVNPNGTQTVIHHKGSTDTQVNPDGTHTTIFHGQPGKSGAPLKNKRKKTKAR
;
A
#
# COMPACT_ATOMS: atom_id res chain seq x y z
N MET A 1 17.15 23.06 1.96
CA MET A 1 16.53 22.23 0.90
C MET A 1 15.37 21.52 1.54
N LYS A 2 14.13 21.81 1.12
CA LYS A 2 12.92 21.27 1.74
C LYS A 2 12.88 19.79 1.40
N THR A 3 13.18 18.94 2.38
CA THR A 3 13.04 17.50 2.26
C THR A 3 11.61 17.23 1.82
N ILE A 4 11.47 16.39 0.80
CA ILE A 4 10.19 15.87 0.33
C ILE A 4 9.72 14.90 1.42
N SER A 5 9.28 15.46 2.54
CA SER A 5 8.82 14.77 3.73
C SER A 5 7.33 15.02 3.78
N PHE A 6 6.54 14.12 3.18
CA PHE A 6 5.11 13.86 3.48
C PHE A 6 4.44 12.98 2.40
N SER A 7 5.00 12.87 1.18
CA SER A 7 4.30 12.24 0.05
C SER A 7 4.44 10.70 -0.07
N LEU A 8 5.36 10.07 0.69
CA LEU A 8 5.55 8.60 0.68
C LEU A 8 4.98 7.89 1.92
N LEU A 9 4.42 8.63 2.89
CA LEU A 9 3.96 8.09 4.18
C LEU A 9 2.61 7.34 4.11
N LEU A 10 1.93 7.38 2.96
CA LEU A 10 0.61 6.77 2.79
C LEU A 10 0.62 5.43 2.06
N LEU A 11 1.78 4.77 1.94
CA LEU A 11 1.94 3.59 1.09
C LEU A 11 1.30 2.30 1.64
N LEU A 12 0.56 2.34 2.76
CA LEU A 12 0.13 1.08 3.40
C LEU A 12 -1.24 1.07 4.05
N VAL A 13 -2.16 1.85 3.49
CA VAL A 13 -3.54 1.88 3.99
C VAL A 13 -4.49 0.92 3.27
N ALA A 14 -4.13 0.34 2.11
CA ALA A 14 -5.15 -0.33 1.29
C ALA A 14 -5.34 -1.84 1.50
N PHE A 15 -4.56 -2.53 2.33
CA PHE A 15 -4.69 -3.99 2.43
C PHE A 15 -4.47 -4.56 3.83
N VAL A 16 -5.34 -4.21 4.77
CA VAL A 16 -5.64 -5.13 5.87
C VAL A 16 -6.75 -6.05 5.39
N ALA A 17 -6.36 -7.09 4.64
CA ALA A 17 -7.11 -8.33 4.74
C ALA A 17 -7.01 -8.76 6.21
N HIS A 18 -8.06 -9.36 6.78
CA HIS A 18 -8.15 -9.84 8.17
C HIS A 18 -7.09 -10.93 8.48
N THR A 19 -5.83 -10.58 8.35
CA THR A 19 -4.70 -11.49 8.23
C THR A 19 -3.75 -11.16 9.36
N GLN A 20 -3.35 -12.19 10.08
CA GLN A 20 -2.25 -12.11 11.02
C GLN A 20 -0.97 -12.17 10.20
N GLY A 21 -0.03 -11.25 10.42
CA GLY A 21 1.20 -11.27 9.65
C GLY A 21 2.11 -10.09 9.92
N THR A 22 3.31 -10.17 9.35
CA THR A 22 4.25 -9.06 9.35
C THR A 22 4.64 -8.75 7.91
N SER A 23 4.57 -7.49 7.53
CA SER A 23 5.09 -6.99 6.26
C SER A 23 6.27 -6.07 6.50
N ILE A 24 7.24 -6.11 5.60
CA ILE A 24 8.43 -5.26 5.65
C ILE A 24 8.42 -4.40 4.39
N GLN A 25 8.46 -3.09 4.58
CA GLN A 25 8.66 -2.13 3.51
C GLN A 25 10.13 -1.70 3.52
N VAL A 26 10.78 -1.82 2.37
CA VAL A 26 12.12 -1.28 2.15
C VAL A 26 11.97 0.13 1.59
N ASN A 27 12.55 1.11 2.27
CA ASN A 27 12.51 2.51 1.86
C ASN A 27 13.60 2.79 0.81
N PRO A 28 13.46 3.87 0.00
CA PRO A 28 14.46 4.21 -1.02
C PRO A 28 15.88 4.43 -0.49
N ASP A 29 16.02 4.79 0.79
CA ASP A 29 17.30 4.98 1.48
C ASP A 29 17.88 3.66 2.06
N GLY A 30 17.20 2.53 1.83
CA GLY A 30 17.58 1.20 2.34
C GLY A 30 17.15 0.92 3.79
N THR A 31 16.50 1.87 4.47
CA THR A 31 15.90 1.63 5.78
C THR A 31 14.65 0.77 5.67
N HIS A 32 14.18 0.24 6.80
CA HIS A 32 13.04 -0.68 6.82
C HIS A 32 11.94 -0.15 7.75
N THR A 33 10.72 -0.20 7.25
CA THR A 33 9.51 -0.03 8.04
C THR A 33 8.86 -1.41 8.23
N ILE A 34 8.55 -1.78 9.48
CA ILE A 34 7.96 -3.08 9.81
C ILE A 34 6.51 -2.86 10.22
N ILE A 35 5.59 -3.67 9.70
CA ILE A 35 4.17 -3.54 10.01
C ILE A 35 3.65 -4.87 10.50
N HIS A 36 3.14 -4.86 11.73
CA HIS A 36 2.51 -5.99 12.38
C HIS A 36 1.00 -5.89 12.24
N HIS A 37 0.39 -6.86 11.57
CA HIS A 37 -1.05 -6.96 11.36
C HIS A 37 -1.66 -7.92 12.39
N ASN A 38 -2.69 -7.45 13.10
CA ASN A 38 -3.43 -8.21 14.11
C ASN A 38 -4.93 -7.92 13.98
N GLY A 39 -5.60 -8.67 13.11
CA GLY A 39 -7.02 -8.55 12.82
C GLY A 39 -7.37 -7.18 12.26
N ASN A 40 -8.11 -6.40 13.04
CA ASN A 40 -8.53 -5.05 12.67
C ASN A 40 -7.54 -3.96 13.10
N THR A 41 -6.40 -4.34 13.68
CA THR A 41 -5.37 -3.41 14.13
C THR A 41 -4.06 -3.69 13.40
N ALA A 42 -3.33 -2.64 13.06
CA ALA A 42 -1.97 -2.73 12.57
C ALA A 42 -1.05 -1.79 13.34
N VAL A 43 0.19 -2.19 13.57
CA VAL A 43 1.23 -1.35 14.17
C VAL A 43 2.36 -1.21 13.17
N GLN A 44 2.62 0.03 12.74
CA GLN A 44 3.73 0.37 11.88
C GLN A 44 4.88 0.88 12.75
N VAL A 45 6.06 0.28 12.62
CA VAL A 45 7.29 0.71 13.27
C VAL A 45 8.24 1.25 12.22
N ASN A 46 8.61 2.52 12.37
CA ASN A 46 9.51 3.24 11.48
C ASN A 46 10.98 2.93 11.81
N PRO A 47 11.92 3.22 10.90
CA PRO A 47 13.35 2.96 11.11
C PRO A 47 13.94 3.61 12.37
N ASP A 48 13.40 4.75 12.79
CA ASP A 48 13.82 5.50 13.99
C ASP A 48 13.21 4.97 15.29
N GLY A 49 12.40 3.90 15.23
CA GLY A 49 11.70 3.30 16.36
C GLY A 49 10.39 3.99 16.74
N SER A 50 10.04 5.12 16.09
CA SER A 50 8.70 5.70 16.22
C SER A 50 7.66 4.73 15.64
N HIS A 51 6.43 4.80 16.14
CA HIS A 51 5.37 3.91 15.67
C HIS A 51 4.03 4.59 15.52
N SER A 52 3.25 4.08 14.56
CA SER A 52 1.85 4.44 14.34
C SER A 52 0.98 3.23 14.59
N VAL A 53 -0.24 3.45 15.09
CA VAL A 53 -1.25 2.40 15.27
C VAL A 53 -2.46 2.71 14.43
N ILE A 54 -2.90 1.74 13.64
CA ILE A 54 -4.10 1.85 12.81
C ILE A 54 -5.15 0.91 13.36
N HIS A 55 -6.37 1.41 13.57
CA HIS A 55 -7.53 0.60 13.93
C HIS A 55 -8.62 0.73 12.86
N TYR A 56 -9.17 -0.40 12.42
CA TYR A 56 -10.22 -0.49 11.43
C TYR A 56 -11.57 -0.88 12.04
N SER A 57 -12.60 -0.14 11.66
CA SER A 57 -14.00 -0.43 11.98
C SER A 57 -14.83 -0.36 10.69
N GLY A 58 -15.15 -1.53 10.15
CA GLY A 58 -15.80 -1.67 8.85
C GLY A 58 -14.99 -1.00 7.73
N ASN A 59 -15.60 -0.03 7.06
CA ASN A 59 -14.98 0.71 5.97
C ASN A 59 -14.11 1.90 6.43
N THR A 60 -14.02 2.15 7.73
CA THR A 60 -13.27 3.27 8.28
C THR A 60 -11.99 2.78 8.97
N GLY A 61 -10.90 3.52 8.80
CA GLY A 61 -9.66 3.35 9.56
C GLY A 61 -9.26 4.63 10.26
N VAL A 62 -8.68 4.51 11.45
CA VAL A 62 -8.07 5.63 12.17
C VAL A 62 -6.65 5.25 12.52
N GLN A 63 -5.70 6.03 12.02
CA GLN A 63 -4.29 5.95 12.37
C GLN A 63 -3.94 7.01 13.39
N VAL A 64 -3.31 6.61 14.49
CA VAL A 64 -2.62 7.48 15.42
C VAL A 64 -1.15 7.51 15.03
N ASN A 65 -0.63 8.69 14.76
CA ASN A 65 0.76 8.92 14.39
C ASN A 65 1.65 9.03 15.63
N PRO A 66 2.99 8.97 15.50
CA PRO A 66 3.89 9.03 16.65
C PRO A 66 3.80 10.33 17.45
N ASP A 67 3.39 11.43 16.80
CA ASP A 67 3.16 12.73 17.42
C ASP A 67 1.76 12.89 18.06
N GLY A 68 0.96 11.82 18.05
CA GLY A 68 -0.41 11.81 18.55
C GLY A 68 -1.45 12.40 17.58
N SER A 69 -1.04 12.86 16.40
CA SER A 69 -1.97 13.34 15.38
C SER A 69 -2.74 12.17 14.73
N HIS A 70 -3.90 12.46 14.15
CA HIS A 70 -4.79 11.44 13.61
C HIS A 70 -4.94 11.55 12.09
N THR A 71 -4.87 10.42 11.41
CA THR A 71 -5.24 10.29 9.99
C THR A 71 -6.45 9.38 9.88
N THR A 72 -7.47 9.76 9.12
CA THR A 72 -8.67 8.93 8.92
C THR A 72 -8.75 8.42 7.50
N ILE A 73 -9.34 7.24 7.35
CA ILE A 73 -9.40 6.50 6.10
C ILE A 73 -10.85 6.08 5.91
N HIS A 74 -11.43 6.40 4.75
CA HIS A 74 -12.78 6.03 4.39
C HIS A 74 -12.76 5.25 3.08
N ARG A 75 -13.16 3.98 3.13
CA ARG A 75 -13.24 3.10 1.95
C ARG A 75 -14.64 3.12 1.37
N THR A 76 -14.77 3.23 0.06
CA THR A 76 -16.05 3.24 -0.65
C THR A 76 -15.89 2.58 -2.02
N GLY A 77 -16.42 1.37 -2.17
CA GLY A 77 -16.31 0.59 -3.41
C GLY A 77 -14.84 0.41 -3.82
N ASN A 78 -14.50 0.87 -5.02
CA ASN A 78 -13.14 0.81 -5.58
C ASN A 78 -12.33 2.08 -5.30
N SER A 79 -12.61 2.81 -4.23
CA SER A 79 -11.84 3.99 -3.86
C SER A 79 -11.70 4.14 -2.35
N SER A 80 -10.66 4.85 -1.94
CA SER A 80 -10.40 5.23 -0.56
C SER A 80 -10.08 6.72 -0.48
N VAL A 81 -10.60 7.40 0.54
CA VAL A 81 -10.22 8.77 0.88
C VAL A 81 -9.45 8.75 2.18
N VAL A 82 -8.31 9.42 2.20
CA VAL A 82 -7.48 9.56 3.38
C VAL A 82 -7.39 11.02 3.76
N VAL A 83 -7.79 11.34 4.98
CA VAL A 83 -7.76 12.69 5.54
C VAL A 83 -6.57 12.78 6.47
N ASN A 84 -5.62 13.62 6.10
CA ASN A 84 -4.41 13.89 6.87
C ASN A 84 -4.72 14.74 8.11
N PRO A 85 -3.83 14.79 9.11
CA PRO A 85 -4.07 15.59 10.32
C PRO A 85 -4.28 17.08 10.06
N ASN A 86 -3.70 17.61 8.98
CA ASN A 86 -3.86 19.00 8.56
C ASN A 86 -5.15 19.25 7.73
N GLY A 87 -6.02 18.26 7.59
CA GLY A 87 -7.27 18.32 6.84
C GLY A 87 -7.14 18.12 5.33
N THR A 88 -5.93 18.03 4.78
CA THR A 88 -5.73 17.73 3.36
C THR A 88 -6.15 16.29 3.05
N GLN A 89 -6.58 16.05 1.79
CA GLN A 89 -7.13 14.76 1.39
C GLN A 89 -6.33 14.12 0.27
N THR A 90 -6.10 12.82 0.41
CA THR A 90 -5.55 11.97 -0.64
C THR A 90 -6.63 10.99 -1.08
N VAL A 91 -6.81 10.82 -2.39
CA VAL A 91 -7.78 9.87 -2.94
C VAL A 91 -7.04 8.74 -3.62
N ILE A 92 -7.42 7.50 -3.33
CA ILE A 92 -6.85 6.31 -3.95
C ILE A 92 -7.94 5.62 -4.75
N HIS A 93 -7.70 5.40 -6.04
CA HIS A 93 -8.57 4.63 -6.92
C HIS A 93 -7.99 3.25 -7.14
N HIS A 94 -8.77 2.22 -6.82
CA HIS A 94 -8.36 0.82 -6.93
C HIS A 94 -8.81 0.22 -8.27
N LYS A 95 -7.87 -0.33 -9.05
CA LYS A 95 -8.15 -0.92 -10.36
C LYS A 95 -7.33 -2.19 -10.60
N GLY A 96 -7.90 -3.33 -10.22
CA GLY A 96 -7.30 -4.65 -10.47
C GLY A 96 -5.94 -4.78 -9.78
N SER A 97 -4.86 -4.87 -10.56
CA SER A 97 -3.48 -4.95 -10.04
C SER A 97 -2.79 -3.59 -9.94
N THR A 98 -3.53 -2.50 -10.03
CA THR A 98 -2.99 -1.14 -9.96
C THR A 98 -3.85 -0.24 -9.10
N ASP A 99 -3.22 0.66 -8.35
CA ASP A 99 -3.89 1.77 -7.69
C ASP A 99 -3.37 3.11 -8.23
N THR A 100 -4.24 4.12 -8.30
CA THR A 100 -3.85 5.50 -8.59
C THR A 100 -4.15 6.37 -7.37
N GLN A 101 -3.10 6.90 -6.76
CA GLN A 101 -3.17 7.87 -5.68
C GLN A 101 -3.17 9.29 -6.26
N VAL A 102 -4.07 10.13 -5.78
CA VAL A 102 -4.19 11.56 -6.07
C VAL A 102 -3.85 12.32 -4.79
N ASN A 103 -2.77 13.10 -4.83
CA ASN A 103 -2.30 13.88 -3.71
C ASN A 103 -3.06 15.21 -3.58
N PRO A 104 -3.01 15.88 -2.41
CA PRO A 104 -3.69 17.15 -2.21
C PRO A 104 -3.26 18.28 -3.17
N ASP A 105 -2.05 18.20 -3.71
CA ASP A 105 -1.50 19.16 -4.69
C ASP A 105 -1.88 18.83 -6.14
N GLY A 106 -2.68 17.78 -6.36
CA GLY A 106 -3.08 17.31 -7.68
C GLY A 106 -2.04 16.45 -8.40
N THR A 107 -0.88 16.16 -7.79
CA THR A 107 0.05 15.16 -8.32
C THR A 107 -0.52 13.75 -8.15
N HIS A 108 -0.07 12.82 -8.99
CA HIS A 108 -0.57 11.45 -8.98
C HIS A 108 0.56 10.43 -8.94
N THR A 109 0.34 9.35 -8.17
CA THR A 109 1.25 8.20 -8.08
C THR A 109 0.50 6.94 -8.50
N THR A 110 1.09 6.13 -9.38
CA THR A 110 0.56 4.81 -9.74
C THR A 110 1.32 3.73 -8.99
N ILE A 111 0.58 2.85 -8.32
CA ILE A 111 1.10 1.73 -7.54
C ILE A 111 0.77 0.45 -8.29
N PHE A 112 1.76 -0.42 -8.46
CA PHE A 112 1.59 -1.71 -9.12
C PHE A 112 1.67 -2.84 -8.09
N HIS A 113 0.62 -3.64 -8.04
CA HIS A 113 0.55 -4.84 -7.21
C HIS A 113 0.96 -6.05 -8.04
N GLY A 114 2.09 -6.67 -7.72
CA GLY A 114 2.46 -7.94 -8.33
C GLY A 114 1.47 -9.03 -7.94
N GLN A 115 0.88 -9.75 -8.91
CA GLN A 115 0.21 -11.01 -8.59
C GLN A 115 1.27 -12.09 -8.41
N PRO A 116 1.43 -12.70 -7.22
CA PRO A 116 2.21 -13.92 -7.10
C PRO A 116 1.45 -15.01 -7.87
N GLY A 117 2.03 -15.55 -8.95
CA GLY A 117 1.58 -16.82 -9.53
C GLY A 117 1.03 -16.84 -10.95
N LYS A 118 0.99 -15.74 -11.70
CA LYS A 118 0.84 -15.82 -13.17
C LYS A 118 2.20 -15.94 -13.85
N SER A 119 2.94 -16.99 -13.52
CA SER A 119 4.00 -17.47 -14.41
C SER A 119 3.36 -17.81 -15.75
N GLY A 120 3.74 -17.13 -16.82
CA GLY A 120 3.34 -17.49 -18.16
C GLY A 120 3.54 -19.00 -18.37
N ALA A 121 2.55 -19.67 -18.95
CA ALA A 121 2.68 -21.08 -19.27
C ALA A 121 4.01 -21.32 -20.01
N PRO A 122 4.79 -22.37 -19.67
CA PRO A 122 6.05 -22.62 -20.35
C PRO A 122 5.80 -22.69 -21.85
N LEU A 123 6.59 -21.94 -22.63
CA LEU A 123 6.59 -21.96 -24.09
C LEU A 123 6.74 -23.42 -24.55
N LYS A 124 5.64 -24.06 -24.96
CA LYS A 124 5.69 -25.39 -25.57
C LYS A 124 6.37 -25.25 -26.92
N ASN A 125 7.66 -25.57 -26.96
CA ASN A 125 8.44 -25.57 -28.20
C ASN A 125 7.93 -26.71 -29.10
N LYS A 126 6.97 -26.42 -29.98
CA LYS A 126 6.42 -27.39 -30.94
C LYS A 126 7.45 -27.64 -32.04
N ARG A 127 8.34 -28.60 -31.84
CA ARG A 127 9.26 -29.08 -32.87
C ARG A 127 8.45 -29.76 -33.98
N LYS A 128 8.28 -29.06 -35.12
CA LYS A 128 7.64 -29.59 -36.34
C LYS A 128 8.49 -30.75 -36.85
N LYS A 129 8.02 -31.99 -36.75
CA LYS A 129 8.65 -33.13 -37.43
C LYS A 129 8.31 -33.05 -38.92
N THR A 130 9.27 -32.67 -39.74
CA THR A 130 9.23 -32.83 -41.19
C THR A 130 9.31 -34.33 -41.50
N LYS A 131 8.31 -34.88 -42.19
CA LYS A 131 8.37 -36.22 -42.77
C LYS A 131 9.37 -36.19 -43.93
N ALA A 132 10.44 -37.00 -43.83
CA ALA A 132 11.21 -37.37 -45.01
C ALA A 132 10.35 -38.30 -45.88
N ARG A 133 10.42 -38.08 -47.19
CA ARG A 133 9.67 -38.78 -48.24
C ARG A 133 10.32 -40.10 -48.58
#